data_AF-H1LST1-F1
#
_entry.id   AF-H1LST1-F1
#
_cell.length_a   1.000
_cell.length_b   1.000
_cell.length_c   1.000
_cell.angle_alpha   90.00
_cell.angle_beta   90.00
_cell.angle_gamma   90.00
#
_symmetry.space_group_name_H-M   'P 1'
#
loop_
_entity.id
_entity.type
_entity.pdbx_description
1 polymer ?
#
loop_
_entity_poly.entity_id
_entity_poly.type
_entity_poly.pdbx_seq_one_letter_code
_entity_poly.pdbx_strand_id
1 'polypeptide(L)' 'MKHFLDRNPGLLSRIAFQVEFDDYTAEELCDIVRLMVVRKEMQISDNVIDKIERICEILKILNTIFIII' A
#
# COMPACT_ATOMS: atom_id res chain seq x y z
N MET A 1 -5.36 6.42 -10.93
CA MET A 1 -4.72 7.58 -11.60
C MET A 1 -5.06 7.69 -13.09
N LYS A 2 -5.07 6.59 -13.85
CA LYS A 2 -5.38 6.55 -15.30
C LYS A 2 -6.62 7.37 -15.71
N HIS A 3 -7.77 7.10 -15.10
CA HIS A 3 -9.03 7.81 -15.39
C HIS A 3 -9.00 9.33 -15.15
N PHE A 4 -8.13 9.83 -14.27
CA PHE A 4 -8.00 11.28 -14.03
C PHE A 4 -7.24 11.94 -15.20
N LEU A 5 -6.19 11.27 -15.69
CA LEU A 5 -5.38 11.74 -16.81
C LEU A 5 -6.15 11.64 -18.14
N ASP A 6 -6.96 10.60 -18.33
CA ASP A 6 -7.77 10.41 -19.55
C ASP A 6 -8.78 11.55 -19.77
N ARG A 7 -9.23 12.22 -18.70
CA ARG A 7 -10.13 13.38 -18.80
C ARG A 7 -9.44 14.65 -19.26
N ASN A 8 -8.11 14.74 -19.15
CA ASN A 8 -7.31 15.90 -19.52
C ASN A 8 -6.07 15.45 -20.31
N PRO A 9 -6.21 15.08 -21.59
CA PRO A 9 -5.11 14.53 -22.39
C PRO A 9 -3.92 15.50 -22.53
N GLY A 10 -4.16 16.81 -22.48
CA GLY A 10 -3.09 17.82 -22.46
C GLY A 10 -2.29 17.89 -21.15
N LEU A 11 -2.74 17.23 -20.08
CA LEU A 11 -1.99 17.09 -18.84
C LEU A 11 -0.95 15.97 -18.97
N LEU A 12 -1.31 14.88 -19.66
CA LEU A 12 -0.43 13.76 -19.97
C LEU A 12 0.81 14.21 -20.74
N SER A 13 0.66 15.12 -21.71
CA SER A 13 1.78 15.65 -22.50
C SER A 13 2.73 16.57 -21.70
N ARG A 14 2.31 17.05 -20.52
CA ARG A 14 3.12 17.90 -19.63
C ARG A 14 3.81 17.12 -18.52
N ILE A 15 3.52 15.82 -18.39
CA ILE A 15 4.20 14.93 -17.44
C ILE A 15 5.38 14.31 -18.17
N ALA A 16 6.58 14.85 -17.93
CA ALA A 16 7.80 14.36 -18.57
C ALA A 16 8.24 12.98 -18.07
N PHE A 17 7.90 12.62 -16.83
CA PHE A 17 8.30 11.38 -16.19
C PHE A 17 7.12 10.77 -15.42
N GLN A 18 6.92 9.48 -15.61
CA GLN A 18 6.00 8.68 -14.81
C GLN A 18 6.84 7.73 -13.98
N VAL A 19 6.66 7.80 -12.66
CA VAL A 19 7.27 6.86 -11.72
C VAL A 19 6.13 5.97 -11.24
N GLU A 20 6.28 4.66 -11.48
CA GLU A 20 5.39 3.67 -10.92
C GLU A 20 5.82 3.37 -9.48
N PHE A 21 4.84 3.26 -8.59
CA PHE A 21 5.04 2.90 -7.20
C PHE A 21 4.33 1.58 -6.98
N ASP A 22 5.11 0.56 -6.63
CA ASP A 22 4.57 -0.74 -6.29
C ASP A 22 3.84 -0.71 -4.95
N ASP A 23 2.88 -1.62 -4.79
CA ASP A 23 2.22 -1.82 -3.51
C ASP A 23 3.21 -2.41 -2.49
N TYR A 24 3.22 -1.87 -1.26
CA TYR A 24 4.06 -2.37 -0.18
C TYR A 24 3.82 -3.87 0.10
N THR A 25 4.87 -4.60 0.45
CA THR A 25 4.80 -5.94 1.01
C THR A 25 4.15 -5.94 2.40
N ALA A 26 3.65 -7.09 2.86
CA ALA A 26 3.09 -7.18 4.21
C ALA A 26 4.16 -6.83 5.28
N GLU A 27 5.40 -7.24 5.04
CA GLU A 27 6.56 -6.92 5.87
C GLU A 27 6.86 -5.41 5.90
N GLU A 28 6.90 -4.76 4.72
CA GLU A 28 7.10 -3.30 4.63
C GLU A 28 5.97 -2.52 5.33
N LEU A 29 4.73 -3.01 5.26
CA LEU A 29 3.61 -2.42 6.01
C LEU A 29 3.79 -2.58 7.53
N CYS A 30 4.29 -3.72 8.00
CA CYS A 30 4.65 -3.93 9.41
C CYS A 30 5.74 -2.96 9.88
N ASP A 31 6.72 -2.66 9.02
CA ASP A 31 7.76 -1.67 9.33
C ASP A 31 7.21 -0.25 9.42
N ILE A 32 6.28 0.12 8.54
CA ILE A 32 5.56 1.40 8.63
C ILE A 32 4.78 1.47 9.95
N VAL A 33 4.10 0.40 10.36
CA VAL A 33 3.37 0.36 11.64
C VAL A 33 4.32 0.54 12.82
N ARG A 34 5.46 -0.17 12.83
CA ARG A 34 6.49 -0.02 13.86
C ARG A 34 6.97 1.44 13.96
N LEU A 35 7.25 2.08 12.83
CA LEU A 35 7.65 3.48 12.78
C LEU A 35 6.58 4.41 13.35
N MET A 36 5.30 4.17 13.03
CA MET A 36 4.18 4.96 13.54
C MET A 36 3.99 4.79 15.05
N VAL A 37 4.15 3.57 15.57
CA VAL A 37 4.06 3.26 17.01
C VAL A 37 5.15 4.00 17.80
N VAL A 38 6.40 3.93 17.33
CA VAL A 38 7.54 4.65 17.95
C VAL A 38 7.29 6.15 17.95
N ARG A 39 6.83 6.72 16.82
CA ARG A 39 6.52 8.16 16.70
C ARG A 39 5.41 8.64 17.63
N LYS A 40 4.51 7.73 18.03
CA LYS A 40 3.42 8.01 18.97
C LYS A 40 3.77 7.68 20.42
N GLU A 41 5.02 7.31 20.70
CA GLU A 41 5.48 6.89 22.02
C GLU A 41 4.66 5.71 22.58
N MET A 42 4.15 4.87 21.69
CA MET A 42 3.39 3.68 22.03
C MET A 42 4.29 2.45 22.04
N GLN A 43 3.84 1.40 22.71
CA GLN A 43 4.43 0.06 22.63
C GLN A 43 3.43 -0.85 21.93
N ILE A 44 3.94 -1.76 21.12
CA ILE A 44 3.16 -2.79 20.44
C ILE A 44 3.74 -4.15 20.81
N SER A 45 2.87 -5.11 21.11
CA SER A 45 3.28 -6.48 21.40
C SER A 45 3.42 -7.28 20.12
N ASP A 46 4.33 -8.26 20.11
CA ASP A 46 4.67 -9.04 18.92
C ASP A 46 3.45 -9.76 18.32
N ASN A 47 2.54 -10.25 19.16
CA ASN A 47 1.29 -10.90 18.71
C ASN A 47 0.36 -9.98 17.90
N VAL A 48 0.46 -8.66 18.06
CA VAL A 48 -0.31 -7.70 17.27
C VAL A 48 0.33 -7.51 15.90
N ILE A 49 1.67 -7.49 15.83
CA ILE A 49 2.41 -7.43 14.56
C ILE A 49 2.11 -8.67 13.71
N ASP A 50 2.19 -9.87 14.31
CA ASP A 50 1.87 -11.12 13.60
C ASP A 50 0.45 -11.10 13.02
N LYS A 51 -0.49 -10.51 13.76
CA LYS A 51 -1.88 -10.37 13.31
C LYS A 51 -2.02 -9.36 12.18
N ILE A 52 -1.29 -8.26 12.22
CA ILE A 52 -1.29 -7.25 11.16
C ILE A 52 -0.72 -7.84 9.87
N GLU A 53 0.43 -8.50 9.96
CA GLU A 53 1.08 -9.16 8.81
C GLU A 53 0.10 -10.11 8.12
N ARG A 54 -0.54 -10.99 8.90
CA ARG A 54 -1.50 -11.95 8.38
C ARG A 54 -2.74 -11.31 7.74
N ILE A 55 -3.24 -10.21 8.30
CA ILE A 55 -4.36 -9.46 7.69
C ILE A 55 -3.90 -8.85 6.36
N CYS A 56 -2.71 -8.25 6.31
CA CYS A 56 -2.14 -7.66 5.10
C CYS A 56 -1.96 -8.70 3.99
N GLU A 57 -1.48 -9.91 4.32
CA GLU A 57 -1.39 -11.02 3.37
C GLU A 57 -2.75 -11.46 2.82
N ILE A 58 -3.75 -11.62 3.69
CA ILE A 58 -5.11 -12.02 3.28
C ILE A 58 -5.73 -10.97 2.35
N LEU A 59 -5.56 -9.68 2.65
CA LEU A 59 -6.08 -8.60 1.82
C LEU A 59 -5.42 -8.56 0.44
N LYS A 60 -4.13 -8.90 0.32
CA LYS A 60 -3.47 -9.09 -0.98
C LYS A 60 -4.11 -10.22 -1.78
N ILE A 61 -4.37 -11.36 -1.14
CA ILE A 61 -5.02 -12.51 -1.79
C ILE A 61 -6.42 -12.13 -2.28
N LEU A 62 -7.21 -11.41 -1.47
CA LEU A 62 -8.55 -10.97 -1.87
C LEU A 62 -8.49 -10.02 -3.06
N ASN A 63 -7.57 -9.05 -3.09
CA ASN A 63 -7.42 -8.16 -4.24
C ASN A 63 -7.06 -8.93 -5.52
N THR A 64 -6.24 -9.97 -5.42
CA THR A 64 -5.92 -10.85 -6.56
C THR A 64 -7.12 -11.69 -7.00
N ILE A 65 -7.92 -12.23 -6.07
CA ILE A 65 -9.10 -13.05 -6.39
C ILE A 65 -10.20 -12.20 -7.03
N PHE A 66 -10.45 -10.98 -6.55
CA PHE A 66 -11.46 -10.07 -7.11
C PHE A 66 -11.14 -9.57 -8.53
N ILE A 67 -9.90 -9.70 -9.01
CA ILE A 67 -9.51 -9.36 -10.38
C ILE A 67 -9.78 -10.53 -11.36
N ILE A 68 -10.03 -11.75 -10.86
CA ILE A 68 -10.20 -12.96 -11.68
C ILE A 68 -11.68 -13.33 -11.90
N ILE A 69 -12.64 -12.60 -11.30
CA ILE A 69 -14.09 -12.80 -11.47
C ILE A 69 -14.73 -11.58 -12.13
#